data_AF-A0A951LV18-F1
#
_entry.id   AF-A0A951LV18-F1
#
_cell.length_a   1.000
_cell.length_b   1.000
_cell.length_c   1.000
_cell.angle_alpha   90.00
_cell.angle_beta   90.00
_cell.angle_gamma   90.00
#
_symmetry.space_group_name_H-M   'P 1'
#
loop_
_entity.id
_entity.type
_entity.pdbx_description
1 polymer ?
#
loop_
_entity_poly.entity_id
_entity_poly.type
_entity_poly.pdbx_seq_one_letter_code
_entity_poly.pdbx_strand_id
1 'polypeptide(L)'
;MKVAESLWAAEDAIDAALAKAAEFNGTLVTARSEANLSAIVGQDAFEVSASAFAALAKARADIVEAHRRLNATKIQIGLRTLATGDDQKTPPQTGALEPHLKAVA
;
A
#
# COMPACT_ATOMS: atom_id res chain seq x y z
N MET A 1 12.34 -0.59 17.71
CA MET A 1 11.15 -1.36 18.19
C MET A 1 10.87 -2.43 17.17
N LYS A 2 11.19 -3.70 17.47
CA LYS A 2 11.20 -4.82 16.50
C LYS A 2 9.90 -4.99 15.70
N VAL A 3 8.74 -4.70 16.29
CA VAL A 3 7.42 -4.85 15.64
C VAL A 3 7.16 -3.78 14.57
N ALA A 4 7.56 -2.53 14.83
CA ALA A 4 7.36 -1.44 13.87
C ALA A 4 8.29 -1.61 12.65
N GLU A 5 9.54 -1.98 12.90
CA GLU A 5 10.51 -2.30 11.85
C GLU A 5 10.05 -3.50 11.01
N SER A 6 9.52 -4.56 11.62
CA SER A 6 8.99 -5.71 10.88
C SER A 6 7.76 -5.38 10.03
N LEU A 7 6.94 -4.43 10.48
CA LEU A 7 5.74 -4.01 9.74
C LEU A 7 6.12 -3.24 8.47
N TRP A 8 7.04 -2.27 8.58
CA TRP A 8 7.54 -1.55 7.42
C TRP A 8 8.26 -2.45 6.42
N ALA A 9 9.07 -3.39 6.91
CA ALA A 9 9.72 -4.39 6.04
C ALA A 9 8.69 -5.27 5.31
N ALA A 10 7.58 -5.62 5.95
CA ALA A 10 6.50 -6.37 5.31
C ALA A 10 5.75 -5.54 4.25
N GLU A 11 5.47 -4.27 4.52
CA GLU A 11 4.85 -3.34 3.56
C GLU A 11 5.74 -3.19 2.30
N ASP A 12 7.03 -2.92 2.50
CA ASP A 12 8.00 -2.75 1.41
C ASP A 12 8.17 -4.02 0.55
N ALA A 13 8.25 -5.19 1.20
CA ALA A 13 8.34 -6.46 0.50
C ALA A 13 7.11 -6.77 -0.37
N ILE A 14 5.91 -6.45 0.12
CA ILE A 14 4.67 -6.65 -0.65
C ILE A 14 4.61 -5.66 -1.83
N ASP A 15 5.01 -4.41 -1.63
CA ASP A 15 5.04 -3.40 -2.70
C ASP A 15 6.03 -3.78 -3.80
N ALA A 16 7.22 -4.28 -3.44
CA ALA A 16 8.19 -4.82 -4.39
C ALA A 16 7.65 -6.04 -5.14
N ALA A 17 6.96 -6.96 -4.46
CA ALA A 17 6.35 -8.14 -5.08
C ALA A 17 5.24 -7.75 -6.07
N LEU A 18 4.40 -6.77 -5.72
CA LEU A 18 3.36 -6.23 -6.62
C LEU A 18 3.96 -5.62 -7.88
N ALA A 19 5.01 -4.81 -7.74
CA ALA A 19 5.69 -4.20 -8.89
C ALA A 19 6.22 -5.27 -9.86
N LYS A 20 6.87 -6.31 -9.33
CA LYS A 20 7.42 -7.39 -10.15
C LYS A 20 6.36 -8.29 -10.78
N ALA A 21 5.27 -8.59 -10.06
CA ALA A 21 4.16 -9.34 -10.61
C ALA A 21 3.41 -8.57 -11.71
N ALA A 22 3.28 -7.24 -11.58
CA ALA A 22 2.71 -6.40 -12.63
C ALA A 22 3.58 -6.39 -13.90
N GLU A 23 4.90 -6.21 -13.74
CA GLU A 23 5.88 -6.30 -14.84
C GLU A 23 5.77 -7.65 -15.56
N PHE A 24 5.81 -8.75 -14.81
CA PHE A 24 5.69 -10.10 -15.34
C PHE A 24 4.38 -10.33 -16.12
N ASN A 25 3.24 -9.92 -15.55
CA ASN A 25 1.94 -10.04 -16.21
C ASN A 25 1.90 -9.26 -17.53
N GLY A 26 2.50 -8.07 -17.57
CA GLY A 26 2.65 -7.28 -18.79
C GLY A 26 3.47 -8.01 -19.85
N THR A 27 4.67 -8.48 -19.48
CA THR A 27 5.57 -9.23 -20.37
C THR A 27 4.90 -10.49 -20.93
N LEU A 28 4.19 -11.24 -20.10
CA LEU A 28 3.51 -12.47 -20.53
C LEU A 28 2.46 -12.19 -21.61
N VAL A 29 1.75 -11.07 -21.50
CA VAL A 29 0.75 -10.64 -22.48
C VAL A 29 1.38 -10.08 -23.76
N THR A 30 2.50 -9.36 -23.68
CA THR A 30 3.14 -8.78 -24.87
C THR A 30 3.97 -9.79 -25.66
N ALA A 31 4.58 -10.77 -24.99
CA ALA A 31 5.45 -11.78 -25.62
C ALA A 31 4.75 -12.55 -26.76
N ARG A 32 3.45 -12.82 -26.65
CA ARG A 32 2.68 -13.45 -27.75
C ARG A 32 2.56 -12.56 -28.98
N SER A 33 2.35 -11.26 -28.79
CA SER A 33 2.27 -10.29 -29.90
C SER A 33 3.63 -10.16 -30.58
N GLU A 34 4.71 -10.09 -29.80
CA GLU A 34 6.08 -10.05 -30.30
C GLU A 34 6.45 -11.32 -31.08
N ALA A 35 5.91 -12.47 -30.68
CA ALA A 35 6.13 -13.76 -31.35
C ALA A 35 5.11 -14.08 -32.47
N ASN A 36 4.19 -13.17 -32.80
CA ASN A 36 3.07 -13.43 -33.74
C ASN A 36 2.23 -14.69 -33.39
N LEU A 37 2.06 -14.96 -32.10
CA LEU A 37 1.31 -16.11 -31.59
C LEU A 37 -0.16 -15.75 -31.32
N SER A 38 -1.01 -16.78 -31.36
CA SER A 38 -2.43 -16.65 -31.00
C SER A 38 -2.61 -16.15 -29.56
N ALA A 39 -3.66 -15.36 -29.33
CA ALA A 39 -4.02 -14.84 -28.01
C ALA A 39 -4.32 -15.92 -26.96
N ILE A 40 -4.63 -17.15 -27.38
CA ILE A 40 -4.89 -18.29 -26.49
C ILE A 40 -3.58 -18.85 -25.90
N VAL A 41 -2.44 -18.63 -26.58
CA VAL A 41 -1.14 -19.16 -26.13
C VAL A 41 -0.75 -18.47 -24.82
N GLY A 42 -0.61 -19.27 -23.76
CA GLY A 42 -0.22 -18.79 -22.44
C GLY A 42 -1.35 -18.15 -21.63
N GLN A 43 -2.60 -18.20 -22.10
CA GLN A 43 -3.75 -17.61 -21.40
C GLN A 43 -3.94 -18.23 -19.99
N ASP A 44 -3.89 -19.55 -19.86
CA ASP A 44 -4.01 -20.23 -18.57
C ASP A 44 -2.93 -19.79 -17.57
N ALA A 45 -1.69 -19.61 -18.06
CA ALA A 45 -0.57 -19.13 -17.24
C ALA A 45 -0.79 -17.67 -16.80
N PHE A 46 -1.31 -16.83 -17.70
CA PHE A 46 -1.67 -15.45 -17.37
C PHE A 46 -2.79 -15.39 -16.33
N GLU A 47 -3.82 -16.23 -16.43
CA GLU A 47 -4.92 -16.27 -15.46
C GLU A 47 -4.44 -16.64 -14.05
N VAL A 48 -3.58 -17.66 -13.94
CA VAL A 48 -2.98 -18.05 -12.66
C VAL A 48 -2.13 -16.91 -12.08
N SER A 49 -1.33 -16.25 -12.92
CA SER A 49 -0.48 -15.14 -12.49
C SER A 49 -1.28 -13.88 -12.11
N ALA A 50 -2.35 -13.56 -12.84
CA ALA A 50 -3.26 -12.47 -12.51
C ALA A 50 -3.99 -12.72 -11.18
N SER A 51 -4.38 -13.98 -10.92
CA SER A 51 -4.95 -14.39 -9.63
C SER A 51 -3.96 -14.18 -8.48
N ALA A 52 -2.68 -14.57 -8.67
CA ALA A 52 -1.63 -14.34 -7.68
C ALA A 52 -1.39 -12.83 -7.42
N PHE A 53 -1.39 -12.00 -8.47
CA PHE A 53 -1.30 -10.55 -8.34
C PHE A 53 -2.45 -9.97 -7.51
N ALA A 54 -3.69 -10.41 -7.76
CA ALA A 54 -4.85 -9.98 -6.98
C ALA A 54 -4.74 -10.37 -5.50
N ALA A 55 -4.21 -11.56 -5.20
CA ALA A 55 -3.95 -11.99 -3.83
C ALA A 55 -2.90 -11.12 -3.12
N LEU A 56 -1.83 -10.72 -3.81
CA LEU A 56 -0.84 -9.77 -3.28
C LEU A 56 -1.46 -8.40 -3.00
N ALA A 57 -2.33 -7.90 -3.90
CA ALA A 57 -3.00 -6.62 -3.71
C ALA A 57 -3.92 -6.66 -2.47
N LYS A 58 -4.61 -7.77 -2.25
CA LYS A 58 -5.39 -7.98 -1.02
C LYS A 58 -4.50 -8.03 0.22
N ALA A 59 -3.40 -8.79 0.18
CA ALA A 59 -2.45 -8.89 1.29
C ALA A 59 -1.91 -7.51 1.70
N ARG A 60 -1.59 -6.64 0.72
CA ARG A 60 -1.19 -5.25 0.97
C ARG A 60 -2.25 -4.48 1.76
N ALA A 61 -3.51 -4.56 1.34
CA ALA A 61 -4.61 -3.88 2.01
C ALA A 61 -4.79 -4.36 3.46
N ASP A 62 -4.67 -5.68 3.68
CA ASP A 62 -4.77 -6.29 5.01
C ASP A 62 -3.62 -5.82 5.94
N ILE A 63 -2.39 -5.68 5.43
CA ILE A 63 -1.23 -5.19 6.20
C ILE A 63 -1.37 -3.70 6.54
N VAL A 64 -1.83 -2.86 5.61
CA VAL A 64 -2.08 -1.44 5.87
C VAL A 64 -3.17 -1.26 6.94
N GLU A 65 -4.21 -2.09 6.91
CA GLU A 65 -5.22 -2.08 7.97
C GLU A 65 -4.65 -2.54 9.32
N ALA A 66 -3.75 -3.54 9.34
CA ALA A 66 -3.02 -3.93 10.54
C ALA A 66 -2.19 -2.77 11.10
N HIS A 67 -1.48 -2.02 10.23
CA HIS A 67 -0.76 -0.81 10.60
C HIS A 67 -1.69 0.22 11.25
N ARG A 68 -2.83 0.52 10.61
CA ARG A 68 -3.81 1.48 11.13
C ARG A 68 -4.32 1.08 12.52
N ARG A 69 -4.62 -0.21 12.72
CA ARG A 69 -5.05 -0.75 14.02
C ARG A 69 -3.97 -0.64 15.08
N LEU A 70 -2.72 -1.01 14.76
CA LEU A 70 -1.59 -0.88 15.67
C LEU A 70 -1.35 0.58 16.08
N ASN A 71 -1.55 1.52 15.15
CA ASN A 71 -1.45 2.95 15.45
C ASN A 71 -2.59 3.41 16.40
N ALA A 72 -3.82 2.97 16.16
CA ALA A 72 -4.94 3.23 17.07
C ALA A 72 -4.73 2.62 18.46
N THR A 73 -4.16 1.41 18.54
CA THR A 73 -3.84 0.76 19.83
C THR A 73 -2.74 1.48 20.59
N LYS A 74 -1.72 2.03 19.91
CA LYS A 74 -0.73 2.92 20.56
C LYS A 74 -1.41 4.13 21.22
N ILE A 75 -2.41 4.72 20.55
CA ILE A 75 -3.23 5.81 21.11
C ILE A 75 -4.06 5.31 22.31
N GLN A 76 -4.63 4.10 22.24
CA GLN A 76 -5.50 3.53 23.29
C GLN A 76 -4.75 3.04 24.54
N ILE A 77 -3.51 2.53 24.42
CA ILE A 77 -2.72 1.99 25.54
C ILE A 77 -2.04 3.08 26.39
N GLY A 78 -2.26 4.37 26.08
CA GLY A 78 -1.88 5.47 26.98
C GLY A 78 -0.69 6.32 26.53
N LEU A 79 -0.51 6.51 25.23
CA LEU A 79 0.44 7.51 24.70
C LEU A 79 -0.11 8.94 24.60
N ARG A 80 -1.22 9.26 25.29
CA ARG A 80 -1.58 10.67 25.51
C ARG A 80 -0.61 11.37 26.49
N THR A 81 0.23 10.61 27.22
CA THR A 81 1.07 11.16 28.31
C THR A 81 2.58 10.86 28.19
N LEU A 82 3.06 10.28 27.08
CA LEU A 82 4.51 10.08 26.84
C LEU A 82 4.98 10.66 25.50
N ALA A 83 4.22 11.60 24.94
CA ALA A 83 4.80 12.61 24.03
C ALA A 83 5.55 13.66 24.88
N THR A 84 6.56 13.24 25.63
CA THR A 84 7.52 14.14 26.27
C THR A 84 8.76 14.13 25.40
N GLY A 85 8.72 14.99 24.39
CA GLY A 85 9.79 15.11 23.42
C GLY A 85 9.45 16.08 22.29
N ASP A 86 8.72 17.16 22.56
CA ASP A 86 9.07 18.47 21.99
C ASP A 86 8.38 19.57 22.79
N ASP A 87 9.20 20.44 23.37
CA ASP A 87 8.79 21.74 23.86
C ASP A 87 8.26 22.54 22.68
N GLN A 88 7.00 22.99 22.73
CA GLN A 88 6.55 24.33 22.37
C GLN A 88 5.02 24.39 22.46
N LYS A 89 4.55 25.13 23.45
CA LYS A 89 3.16 25.57 23.57
C LYS A 89 2.81 26.48 22.40
N THR A 90 1.79 26.13 21.62
CA THR A 90 1.08 27.11 20.78
C THR A 90 -0.40 27.08 21.16
N PRO A 91 -1.03 28.21 21.56
CA PRO A 91 -2.42 28.23 22.00
C PRO A 91 -3.42 27.98 20.86
N PRO A 92 -4.70 27.66 21.18
CA PRO A 92 -5.70 27.30 20.18
C PRO A 92 -6.14 28.53 19.39
N GLN A 93 -5.88 28.52 18.08
CA GLN A 93 -6.39 29.54 17.17
C GLN A 93 -7.76 29.06 16.66
N THR A 94 -8.81 29.54 17.32
CA THR A 94 -10.19 29.48 16.84
C THR A 94 -10.35 30.47 15.68
N GLY A 95 -10.76 30.02 14.50
CA GLY A 95 -11.43 30.89 13.52
C GLY A 95 -11.10 30.69 12.03
N ALA A 96 -12.18 30.54 11.25
CA ALA A 96 -12.37 30.86 9.81
C ALA A 96 -12.05 29.80 8.72
N LEU A 97 -13.11 29.09 8.27
CA LEU A 97 -13.70 29.10 6.90
C LEU A 97 -12.82 29.69 5.78
N GLU A 98 -12.53 29.11 4.60
CA GLU A 98 -13.33 28.38 3.59
C GLU A 98 -12.38 28.01 2.38
N PRO A 99 -12.84 27.36 1.28
CA PRO A 99 -12.15 26.25 0.61
C PRO A 99 -11.39 26.64 -0.68
N HIS A 100 -10.38 25.84 -1.04
CA HIS A 100 -9.74 25.92 -2.35
C HIS A 100 -9.40 24.52 -2.88
N LEU A 101 -10.45 23.81 -3.29
CA LEU A 101 -10.33 22.59 -4.09
C LEU A 101 -10.34 22.99 -5.57
N LYS A 102 -9.18 22.94 -6.23
CA LYS A 102 -9.10 23.01 -7.70
C LYS A 102 -9.18 21.59 -8.25
N ALA A 103 -10.33 21.27 -8.83
CA ALA A 103 -10.47 20.16 -9.75
C ALA A 103 -9.67 20.46 -11.03
N VAL A 104 -8.89 19.49 -11.49
CA VAL A 104 -8.26 19.49 -12.82
C VAL A 104 -9.21 18.74 -13.75
N ALA A 105 -9.66 19.42 -14.79
CA ALA A 105 -10.27 18.85 -15.98
C ALA A 105 -9.23 18.84 -17.10
#